data_AF-A0A6L9UDK7-F1
#
_entry.id   AF-A0A6L9UDK7-F1
#
_cell.length_a   1.000
_cell.length_b   1.000
_cell.length_c   1.000
_cell.angle_alpha   90.00
_cell.angle_beta   90.00
_cell.angle_gamma   90.00
#
_symmetry.space_group_name_H-M   'P 1'
#
loop_
_entity.id
_entity.type
_entity.pdbx_description
1 polymer ?
#
loop_
_entity_poly.entity_id
_entity_poly.type
_entity_poly.pdbx_seq_one_letter_code
_entity_poly.pdbx_strand_id
1 'polypeptide(L)'
;MSVQIPTAERILRTRLGEPGKEVTYVLGFTTATGKVLALHRTASETRLWFLPPAPPKIDGVVLMPTSAKNDDLNGQFAPLNTSSALRVEIATEGGLNQFLDWFTGSTTGSGQSSGDAFSANFSGLYQRFQQLVTARTNGHPFTNFEEGLAASWEDYKPKLRAYALTILASDTWAEAGIGSGTILRHVIDAIEIQNNRRNLTNNLVFWQSRYGHANRNHHVFIEAQTIPKLRKEIERLLYVLYVGGGDEGELFEELSTITGGKYPLLAYLYFLKDMDRFTPIQPTGFDRLFREMGINFSTLRQCSWENYSTFLDLLQQIRPLIAQEAGLKSVRLIDAHSFCWIFSTLIAMEAEGDLTPAAGSKDDGRVLAALEKSIVAMRMSVENTVKNANGQLVQRVLKNKELRMTSQQLEALIRQLLAQQDNRCALTGIPLQFQGQHHDKNLLPSLDRKDSNGHYEGGNLQVVCQFINFWKGDTDNEEFRRLLNVVRGLEEQ
;
A
#
# COMPACT_ATOMS: atom_id res chain seq x y z
N MET A 1 -26.27 -22.70 41.01
CA MET A 1 -26.31 -21.40 41.69
C MET A 1 -25.67 -20.39 40.77
N SER A 2 -26.37 -19.31 40.40
CA SER A 2 -25.81 -18.23 39.59
C SER A 2 -24.75 -17.45 40.37
N VAL A 3 -23.83 -16.79 39.67
CA VAL A 3 -22.98 -15.74 40.28
C VAL A 3 -23.88 -14.72 40.95
N GLN A 4 -23.49 -14.25 42.13
CA GLN A 4 -24.21 -13.21 42.85
C GLN A 4 -23.98 -11.85 42.16
N ILE A 5 -25.05 -11.05 41.99
CA ILE A 5 -24.98 -9.75 41.29
C ILE A 5 -23.84 -8.85 41.79
N PRO A 6 -23.61 -8.65 43.11
CA PRO A 6 -22.50 -7.82 43.59
C PRO A 6 -21.11 -8.34 43.16
N THR A 7 -20.98 -9.65 43.00
CA THR A 7 -19.73 -10.27 42.54
C THR A 7 -19.53 -10.04 41.05
N ALA A 8 -20.60 -10.16 40.25
CA ALA A 8 -20.57 -9.84 38.83
C ALA A 8 -20.27 -8.35 38.58
N GLU A 9 -20.87 -7.43 39.35
CA GLU A 9 -20.57 -5.99 39.28
C GLU A 9 -19.09 -5.70 39.54
N ARG A 10 -18.53 -6.29 40.60
CA ARG A 10 -17.11 -6.16 40.94
C ARG A 10 -16.21 -6.65 39.79
N ILE A 11 -16.51 -7.82 39.23
CA ILE A 11 -15.74 -8.38 38.11
C ILE A 11 -15.82 -7.47 36.88
N LEU A 12 -17.01 -6.99 36.52
CA LEU A 12 -17.20 -6.09 35.38
C LEU A 12 -16.45 -4.77 35.55
N ARG A 13 -16.53 -4.13 36.72
CA ARG A 13 -15.77 -2.89 37.01
C ARG A 13 -14.26 -3.12 36.94
N THR A 14 -13.80 -4.24 37.48
CA THR A 14 -12.37 -4.59 37.45
C THR A 14 -11.88 -4.81 36.01
N ARG A 15 -12.71 -5.42 35.16
CA ARG A 15 -12.34 -5.83 33.80
C ARG A 15 -12.58 -4.74 32.74
N LEU A 16 -13.57 -3.88 32.94
CA LEU A 16 -14.05 -2.92 31.93
C LEU A 16 -13.95 -1.45 32.38
N GLY A 17 -13.53 -1.21 33.62
CA GLY A 17 -13.42 0.14 34.18
C GLY A 17 -14.76 0.70 34.68
N GLU A 18 -14.88 2.03 34.66
CA GLU A 18 -16.09 2.72 35.12
C GLU A 18 -17.28 2.48 34.19
N PRO A 19 -18.50 2.29 34.73
CA PRO A 19 -19.68 2.05 33.92
C PRO A 19 -20.09 3.33 33.17
N GLY A 20 -20.43 3.19 31.89
CA GLY A 20 -21.03 4.26 31.09
C GLY A 20 -22.49 4.54 31.47
N LYS A 21 -23.11 3.63 32.24
CA LYS A 21 -24.45 3.84 32.81
C LYS A 21 -24.60 3.07 34.13
N GLU A 22 -25.02 3.76 35.17
CA GLU A 22 -25.30 3.16 36.48
C GLU A 22 -26.65 3.65 37.02
N VAL A 23 -27.66 2.79 36.93
CA VAL A 23 -29.02 3.04 37.44
C VAL A 23 -29.53 1.82 38.20
N THR A 24 -30.72 1.91 38.80
CA THR A 24 -31.29 0.85 39.66
C THR A 24 -31.37 -0.51 38.97
N TYR A 25 -31.80 -0.56 37.70
CA TYR A 25 -32.04 -1.83 37.00
C TYR A 25 -30.85 -2.28 36.12
N VAL A 26 -30.04 -1.34 35.65
CA VAL A 26 -29.03 -1.57 34.62
C VAL A 26 -27.68 -1.00 35.03
N LEU A 27 -26.65 -1.81 34.86
CA LEU A 27 -25.25 -1.38 34.90
C LEU A 27 -24.61 -1.62 33.53
N GLY A 28 -24.34 -0.56 32.77
CA GLY A 28 -23.85 -0.60 31.40
C GLY A 28 -22.36 -0.28 31.26
N PHE A 29 -21.65 -1.06 30.44
CA PHE A 29 -20.23 -0.90 30.15
C PHE A 29 -19.98 -0.80 28.65
N THR A 30 -18.99 0.01 28.29
CA THR A 30 -18.45 0.11 26.94
C THR A 30 -17.02 -0.40 26.97
N THR A 31 -16.74 -1.41 26.16
CA THR A 31 -15.39 -1.97 26.00
C THR A 31 -14.47 -0.98 25.29
N ALA A 32 -13.16 -1.16 25.38
CA ALA A 32 -12.19 -0.35 24.63
C ALA A 32 -12.46 -0.37 23.11
N THR A 33 -12.92 -1.49 22.56
CA THR A 33 -13.28 -1.63 21.14
C THR A 33 -14.69 -1.11 20.80
N GLY A 34 -15.30 -0.29 21.66
CA GLY A 34 -16.62 0.32 21.43
C GLY A 34 -17.84 -0.60 21.56
N LYS A 35 -17.67 -1.90 21.86
CA LYS A 35 -18.82 -2.80 22.12
C LYS A 35 -19.50 -2.42 23.43
N VAL A 36 -20.82 -2.56 23.48
CA VAL A 36 -21.63 -2.29 24.66
C VAL A 36 -22.20 -3.58 25.25
N LEU A 37 -22.19 -3.68 26.58
CA LEU A 37 -22.86 -4.73 27.34
C LEU A 37 -23.51 -4.15 28.58
N ALA A 38 -24.54 -4.82 29.10
CA ALA A 38 -25.23 -4.37 30.29
C ALA A 38 -25.59 -5.52 31.24
N LEU A 39 -25.41 -5.31 32.54
CA LEU A 39 -25.85 -6.22 33.60
C LEU A 39 -27.24 -5.87 34.10
N HIS A 40 -28.08 -6.89 34.29
CA HIS A 40 -29.37 -6.76 34.95
C HIS A 40 -29.22 -6.85 36.47
N ARG A 41 -29.35 -5.72 37.17
CA ARG A 41 -29.04 -5.64 38.61
C ARG A 41 -30.11 -6.22 39.53
N THR A 42 -31.36 -6.29 39.05
CA THR A 42 -32.52 -6.73 39.86
C THR A 42 -33.02 -8.12 39.52
N ALA A 43 -32.34 -8.86 38.63
CA ALA A 43 -32.67 -10.26 38.39
C ALA A 43 -32.19 -11.16 39.53
N SER A 44 -32.91 -12.27 39.73
CA SER A 44 -32.52 -13.35 40.65
C SER A 44 -31.26 -14.10 40.21
N GLU A 45 -30.89 -14.00 38.93
CA GLU A 45 -29.72 -14.61 38.30
C GLU A 45 -28.92 -13.54 37.56
N THR A 46 -27.60 -13.70 37.50
CA THR A 46 -26.70 -12.80 36.78
C THR A 46 -26.97 -12.93 35.29
N ARG A 47 -27.52 -11.87 34.69
CA ARG A 47 -27.86 -11.82 33.28
C ARG A 47 -27.25 -10.62 32.60
N LEU A 48 -26.65 -10.84 31.44
CA LEU A 48 -26.01 -9.81 30.63
C LEU A 48 -26.74 -9.65 29.29
N TRP A 49 -26.94 -8.40 28.86
CA TRP A 49 -27.30 -8.05 27.49
C TRP A 49 -26.06 -7.67 26.70
N PHE A 50 -26.02 -8.07 25.43
CA PHE A 50 -24.95 -7.76 24.50
C PHE A 50 -25.45 -7.85 23.05
N LEU A 51 -24.69 -7.34 22.10
CA LEU A 51 -25.00 -7.48 20.67
C LEU A 51 -24.40 -8.77 20.08
N PRO A 52 -24.97 -9.33 18.99
CA PRO A 52 -24.40 -10.47 18.28
C PRO A 52 -22.92 -10.30 17.94
N PRO A 53 -22.16 -11.40 17.75
CA PRO A 53 -22.61 -12.78 17.59
C PRO A 53 -22.96 -13.49 18.91
N ALA A 54 -23.61 -14.66 18.83
CA ALA A 54 -23.82 -15.52 20.00
C ALA A 54 -22.48 -16.08 20.53
N PRO A 55 -22.31 -16.24 21.85
CA PRO A 55 -21.10 -16.82 22.41
C PRO A 55 -20.94 -18.28 21.97
N PRO A 56 -19.69 -18.75 21.81
CA PRO A 56 -19.43 -20.19 21.71
C PRO A 56 -19.89 -20.88 23.00
N LYS A 57 -19.88 -22.22 23.00
CA LYS A 57 -20.20 -22.98 24.20
C LYS A 57 -19.13 -22.68 25.28
N ILE A 58 -19.50 -21.90 26.29
CA ILE A 58 -18.66 -21.53 27.43
C ILE A 58 -19.26 -22.15 28.68
N ASP A 59 -18.45 -22.85 29.46
CA ASP A 59 -18.92 -23.51 30.68
C ASP A 59 -19.41 -22.47 31.70
N GLY A 60 -20.65 -22.65 32.16
CA GLY A 60 -21.30 -21.71 33.06
C GLY A 60 -21.90 -20.48 32.37
N VAL A 61 -22.03 -20.46 31.05
CA VAL A 61 -22.74 -19.41 30.29
C VAL A 61 -23.86 -20.05 29.48
N VAL A 62 -25.09 -19.58 29.68
CA VAL A 62 -26.27 -20.10 28.96
C VAL A 62 -26.90 -18.97 28.16
N LEU A 63 -26.95 -19.13 26.84
CA LEU A 63 -27.66 -18.20 25.96
C LEU A 63 -29.17 -18.33 26.18
N MET A 64 -29.83 -17.22 26.46
CA MET A 64 -31.26 -17.17 26.66
C MET A 64 -32.00 -17.04 25.31
N PRO A 65 -33.14 -17.73 25.14
CA PRO A 65 -33.88 -17.74 23.87
C PRO A 65 -34.56 -16.40 23.54
N THR A 66 -34.71 -15.51 24.52
CA THR A 66 -35.34 -14.20 24.34
C THR A 66 -34.56 -13.09 25.04
N SER A 67 -34.33 -11.99 24.32
CA SER A 67 -33.86 -10.74 24.93
C SER A 67 -35.06 -9.99 25.50
N ALA A 68 -34.99 -9.68 26.80
CA ALA A 68 -36.02 -8.88 27.46
C ALA A 68 -35.75 -7.39 27.24
N LYS A 69 -36.79 -6.64 26.89
CA LYS A 69 -36.72 -5.17 26.79
C LYS A 69 -36.62 -4.54 28.18
N ASN A 70 -35.87 -3.45 28.28
CA ASN A 70 -35.78 -2.62 29.48
C ASN A 70 -35.60 -1.16 29.08
N ASP A 71 -36.44 -0.26 29.60
CA ASP A 71 -36.43 1.16 29.23
C ASP A 71 -35.14 1.89 29.66
N ASP A 72 -34.40 1.33 30.63
CA ASP A 72 -33.06 1.80 31.01
C ASP A 72 -31.96 1.41 30.01
N LEU A 73 -32.23 0.55 29.02
CA LEU A 73 -31.34 0.34 27.88
C LEU A 73 -31.61 1.43 26.82
N ASN A 74 -31.11 2.63 27.08
CA ASN A 74 -31.29 3.83 26.26
C ASN A 74 -29.96 4.58 26.06
N GLY A 75 -29.99 5.65 25.24
CA GLY A 75 -28.78 6.39 24.88
C GLY A 75 -27.75 5.48 24.20
N GLN A 76 -26.51 5.48 24.69
CA GLN A 76 -25.43 4.60 24.22
C GLN A 76 -25.76 3.11 24.31
N PHE A 77 -26.67 2.71 25.21
CA PHE A 77 -27.09 1.32 25.40
C PHE A 77 -28.41 0.97 24.70
N ALA A 78 -29.01 1.91 23.94
CA ALA A 78 -30.21 1.67 23.14
C ALA A 78 -30.12 0.46 22.18
N PRO A 79 -28.96 0.14 21.57
CA PRO A 79 -28.83 -1.05 20.73
C PRO A 79 -29.17 -2.37 21.45
N LEU A 80 -28.93 -2.43 22.77
CA LEU A 80 -29.23 -3.61 23.60
C LEU A 80 -30.73 -3.81 23.86
N ASN A 81 -31.57 -2.81 23.53
CA ASN A 81 -33.03 -2.86 23.68
C ASN A 81 -33.76 -3.22 22.36
N THR A 82 -33.06 -3.89 21.45
CA THR A 82 -33.60 -4.30 20.13
C THR A 82 -33.84 -5.80 20.08
N SER A 83 -34.61 -6.28 19.10
CA SER A 83 -34.83 -7.72 18.86
C SER A 83 -33.55 -8.47 18.46
N SER A 84 -32.51 -7.74 18.04
CA SER A 84 -31.22 -8.30 17.66
C SER A 84 -30.27 -8.53 18.84
N ALA A 85 -30.53 -7.88 19.99
CA ALA A 85 -29.71 -8.05 21.18
C ALA A 85 -29.86 -9.48 21.71
N LEU A 86 -28.77 -10.01 22.25
CA LEU A 86 -28.72 -11.32 22.88
C LEU A 86 -28.64 -11.17 24.39
N ARG A 87 -28.99 -12.24 25.10
CA ARG A 87 -28.96 -12.29 26.55
C ARG A 87 -28.38 -13.60 27.03
N VAL A 88 -27.46 -13.54 27.98
CA VAL A 88 -26.88 -14.73 28.62
C VAL A 88 -27.15 -14.73 30.11
N GLU A 89 -27.31 -15.92 30.68
CA GLU A 89 -27.23 -16.18 32.11
C GLU A 89 -25.82 -16.68 32.45
N ILE A 90 -25.29 -16.20 33.57
CA ILE A 90 -23.93 -16.50 34.04
C ILE A 90 -23.98 -17.29 35.34
N ALA A 91 -23.70 -18.58 35.24
CA ALA A 91 -23.78 -19.52 36.34
C ALA A 91 -22.54 -19.50 37.26
N THR A 92 -21.34 -19.19 36.73
CA THR A 92 -20.09 -19.25 37.51
C THR A 92 -19.19 -18.03 37.25
N GLU A 93 -18.33 -17.68 38.22
CA GLU A 93 -17.36 -16.58 38.04
C GLU A 93 -16.36 -16.89 36.92
N GLY A 94 -15.98 -18.16 36.76
CA GLY A 94 -15.17 -18.62 35.64
C GLY A 94 -15.87 -18.40 34.30
N GLY A 95 -17.16 -18.74 34.20
CA GLY A 95 -17.98 -18.49 33.02
C GLY A 95 -18.10 -16.99 32.71
N LEU A 96 -18.22 -16.13 33.72
CA LEU A 96 -18.21 -14.67 33.53
C LEU A 96 -16.89 -14.19 32.92
N ASN A 97 -15.76 -14.63 33.46
CA ASN A 97 -14.45 -14.20 32.97
C ASN A 97 -14.21 -14.70 31.55
N GLN A 98 -14.50 -15.97 31.25
CA GLN A 98 -14.36 -16.51 29.89
C GLN A 98 -15.32 -15.83 28.90
N PHE A 99 -16.53 -15.51 29.33
CA PHE A 99 -17.47 -14.71 28.54
C PHE A 99 -16.89 -13.33 28.22
N LEU A 100 -16.32 -12.65 29.22
CA LEU A 100 -15.70 -11.33 29.01
C LEU A 100 -14.44 -11.42 28.14
N ASP A 101 -13.62 -12.45 28.29
CA ASP A 101 -12.46 -12.71 27.44
C ASP A 101 -12.88 -12.84 25.97
N TRP A 102 -13.89 -13.67 25.69
CA TRP A 102 -14.48 -13.80 24.37
C TRP A 102 -15.12 -12.49 23.87
N PHE A 103 -15.90 -11.83 24.72
CA PHE A 103 -16.67 -10.64 24.34
C PHE A 103 -15.76 -9.44 24.02
N THR A 104 -14.73 -9.25 24.83
CA THR A 104 -13.73 -8.17 24.69
C THR A 104 -12.60 -8.52 23.73
N GLY A 105 -12.41 -9.79 23.39
CA GLY A 105 -11.27 -10.26 22.59
C GLY A 105 -9.97 -10.40 23.40
N SER A 106 -10.03 -10.28 24.72
CA SER A 106 -8.88 -10.40 25.62
C SER A 106 -8.69 -11.85 26.07
N THR A 107 -7.84 -12.61 25.38
CA THR A 107 -7.39 -13.93 25.89
C THR A 107 -6.37 -13.73 27.01
N THR A 108 -6.83 -13.67 28.26
CA THR A 108 -5.95 -13.82 29.43
C THR A 108 -6.05 -15.24 29.98
N GLY A 109 -5.14 -16.11 29.54
CA GLY A 109 -5.03 -17.47 30.07
C GLY A 109 -3.88 -18.28 29.44
N SER A 110 -2.73 -18.30 30.13
CA SER A 110 -1.63 -19.27 30.01
C SER A 110 -1.09 -19.59 28.60
N GLY A 111 0.00 -18.90 28.22
CA GLY A 111 1.19 -19.60 27.72
C GLY A 111 1.15 -20.31 26.36
N GLN A 112 0.24 -19.98 25.44
CA GLN A 112 0.44 -20.19 24.01
C GLN A 112 0.00 -18.93 23.27
N SER A 113 0.88 -18.39 22.43
CA SER A 113 0.63 -17.09 21.81
C SER A 113 -0.53 -17.20 20.80
N SER A 114 -1.43 -16.22 20.80
CA SER A 114 -2.44 -16.06 19.74
C SER A 114 -1.81 -15.89 18.36
N GLY A 115 -0.54 -15.47 18.30
CA GLY A 115 0.29 -15.47 17.09
C GLY A 115 0.63 -16.87 16.58
N ASP A 116 0.86 -17.85 17.46
CA ASP A 116 1.20 -19.23 17.09
C ASP A 116 0.01 -19.93 16.43
N ALA A 117 -1.21 -19.75 16.95
CA ALA A 117 -2.42 -20.33 16.36
C ALA A 117 -2.78 -19.71 14.99
N PHE A 118 -2.61 -18.39 14.83
CA PHE A 118 -2.77 -17.72 13.55
C PHE A 118 -1.73 -18.19 12.53
N SER A 119 -0.45 -18.30 12.94
CA SER A 119 0.63 -18.80 12.09
C SER A 119 0.43 -20.26 11.68
N ALA A 120 -0.06 -21.12 12.58
CA ALA A 120 -0.30 -22.54 12.31
C ALA A 120 -1.46 -22.75 11.31
N ASN A 121 -2.49 -21.90 11.33
CA ASN A 121 -3.58 -21.93 10.35
C ASN A 121 -3.17 -21.31 9.00
N PHE A 122 -2.17 -20.42 8.98
CA PHE A 122 -1.78 -19.71 7.77
C PHE A 122 -1.27 -20.63 6.66
N SER A 123 -0.54 -21.70 6.99
CA SER A 123 -0.06 -22.65 5.99
C SER A 123 -1.23 -23.31 5.23
N GLY A 124 -2.29 -23.71 5.93
CA GLY A 124 -3.51 -24.24 5.31
C GLY A 124 -4.23 -23.21 4.44
N LEU A 125 -4.30 -21.95 4.90
CA LEU A 125 -4.86 -20.84 4.13
C LEU A 125 -4.03 -20.55 2.87
N TYR A 126 -2.70 -20.63 2.96
CA TYR A 126 -1.81 -20.43 1.82
C TYR A 126 -1.92 -21.56 0.80
N GLN A 127 -2.05 -22.81 1.26
CA GLN A 127 -2.34 -23.96 0.37
C GLN A 127 -3.68 -23.78 -0.34
N ARG A 128 -4.72 -23.31 0.37
CA ARG A 128 -6.02 -22.98 -0.23
C ARG A 128 -5.88 -21.88 -1.28
N PHE A 129 -5.14 -20.82 -0.98
CA PHE A 129 -4.82 -19.77 -1.96
C PHE A 129 -4.13 -20.33 -3.21
N GLN A 130 -3.10 -21.17 -3.05
CA GLN A 130 -2.40 -21.81 -4.17
C GLN A 130 -3.32 -22.66 -5.04
N GLN A 131 -4.22 -23.45 -4.42
CA GLN A 131 -5.22 -24.24 -5.16
C GLN A 131 -6.12 -23.35 -6.01
N LEU A 132 -6.64 -22.25 -5.44
CA LEU A 132 -7.52 -21.34 -6.14
C LEU A 132 -6.80 -20.60 -7.29
N VAL A 133 -5.56 -20.15 -7.05
CA VAL A 133 -4.74 -19.53 -8.09
C VAL A 133 -4.55 -20.51 -9.23
N THR A 134 -4.07 -21.72 -8.94
CA THR A 134 -3.80 -22.78 -9.92
C THR A 134 -5.05 -23.12 -10.74
N ALA A 135 -6.22 -23.20 -10.10
CA ALA A 135 -7.49 -23.44 -10.78
C ALA A 135 -7.89 -22.28 -11.71
N ARG A 136 -7.61 -21.03 -11.30
CA ARG A 136 -7.89 -19.84 -12.10
C ARG A 136 -6.92 -19.66 -13.27
N THR A 137 -5.71 -20.18 -13.16
CA THR A 137 -4.59 -19.91 -14.10
C THR A 137 -4.19 -21.13 -14.92
N ASN A 138 -5.11 -22.08 -15.14
CA ASN A 138 -4.86 -23.29 -15.93
C ASN A 138 -3.61 -24.08 -15.48
N GLY A 139 -3.31 -24.10 -14.17
CA GLY A 139 -2.19 -24.85 -13.63
C GLY A 139 -0.98 -24.01 -13.21
N HIS A 140 -0.97 -22.69 -13.41
CA HIS A 140 0.16 -21.84 -13.03
C HIS A 140 0.08 -21.38 -11.55
N PRO A 141 0.92 -21.91 -10.64
CA PRO A 141 0.86 -21.53 -9.22
C PRO A 141 1.35 -20.10 -8.99
N PHE A 142 1.02 -19.55 -7.83
CA PHE A 142 1.61 -18.30 -7.37
C PHE A 142 3.07 -18.52 -6.97
N THR A 143 3.97 -17.66 -7.44
CA THR A 143 5.41 -17.71 -7.09
C THR A 143 5.86 -16.41 -6.43
N ASN A 144 5.45 -15.27 -6.96
CA ASN A 144 5.79 -13.93 -6.47
C ASN A 144 4.74 -12.92 -6.95
N PHE A 145 4.90 -11.65 -6.56
CA PHE A 145 3.99 -10.56 -6.92
C PHE A 145 4.35 -9.84 -8.23
N GLU A 146 5.47 -10.19 -8.86
CA GLU A 146 6.00 -9.53 -10.06
C GLU A 146 5.58 -10.23 -11.37
N GLU A 147 4.96 -11.41 -11.28
CA GLU A 147 4.45 -12.15 -12.43
C GLU A 147 3.16 -12.93 -12.16
N GLY A 148 2.64 -13.59 -13.19
CA GLY A 148 1.43 -14.40 -13.14
C GLY A 148 0.18 -13.58 -12.76
N LEU A 149 -0.76 -14.26 -12.09
CA LEU A 149 -2.04 -13.68 -11.68
C LEU A 149 -1.87 -12.43 -10.82
N ALA A 150 -0.91 -12.46 -9.89
CA ALA A 150 -0.69 -11.35 -8.96
C ALA A 150 -0.27 -10.08 -9.68
N ALA A 151 0.68 -10.16 -10.61
CA ALA A 151 1.07 -8.99 -11.39
C ALA A 151 -0.04 -8.55 -12.36
N SER A 152 -0.70 -9.51 -13.02
CA SER A 152 -1.80 -9.22 -13.95
C SER A 152 -2.92 -8.41 -13.29
N TRP A 153 -3.27 -8.76 -12.05
CA TRP A 153 -4.37 -8.13 -11.33
C TRP A 153 -3.96 -6.91 -10.51
N GLU A 154 -2.74 -6.88 -9.94
CA GLU A 154 -2.43 -5.97 -8.83
C GLU A 154 -1.22 -5.05 -9.03
N ASP A 155 -0.39 -5.27 -10.06
CA ASP A 155 0.78 -4.42 -10.36
C ASP A 155 0.38 -3.00 -10.83
N TYR A 156 -0.91 -2.76 -11.08
CA TYR A 156 -1.39 -1.41 -11.41
C TYR A 156 -1.34 -0.45 -10.21
N LYS A 157 -1.43 -0.91 -8.95
CA LYS A 157 -1.55 -0.01 -7.78
C LYS A 157 -0.29 0.86 -7.58
N PRO A 158 0.95 0.34 -7.58
CA PRO A 158 2.14 1.18 -7.47
C PRO A 158 2.29 2.13 -8.67
N LYS A 159 1.96 1.67 -9.88
CA LYS A 159 1.98 2.50 -11.11
C LYS A 159 0.96 3.64 -11.05
N LEU A 160 -0.24 3.34 -10.54
CA LEU A 160 -1.31 4.30 -10.28
C LEU A 160 -0.85 5.35 -9.27
N ARG A 161 -0.27 4.92 -8.15
CA ARG A 161 0.27 5.84 -7.14
C ARG A 161 1.35 6.75 -7.72
N ALA A 162 2.34 6.18 -8.42
CA ALA A 162 3.43 6.97 -9.01
C ALA A 162 2.88 8.05 -9.95
N TYR A 163 1.90 7.71 -10.79
CA TYR A 163 1.23 8.68 -11.64
C TYR A 163 0.40 9.70 -10.85
N ALA A 164 -0.36 9.26 -9.85
CA ALA A 164 -1.13 10.14 -8.99
C ALA A 164 -0.25 11.16 -8.27
N LEU A 165 0.95 10.77 -7.81
CA LEU A 165 1.91 11.70 -7.19
C LEU A 165 2.40 12.78 -8.15
N THR A 166 2.59 12.45 -9.44
CA THR A 166 2.94 13.48 -10.45
C THR A 166 1.83 14.49 -10.68
N ILE A 167 0.57 14.10 -10.48
CA ILE A 167 -0.59 14.99 -10.58
C ILE A 167 -0.76 15.77 -9.27
N LEU A 168 -0.57 15.10 -8.13
CA LEU A 168 -0.70 15.69 -6.80
C LEU A 168 0.29 16.84 -6.61
N ALA A 169 1.54 16.67 -7.07
CA ALA A 169 2.60 17.69 -7.05
C ALA A 169 2.71 18.40 -5.68
N SER A 170 2.68 17.63 -4.59
CA SER A 170 2.65 18.17 -3.22
C SER A 170 3.93 18.93 -2.85
N ASP A 171 5.03 18.66 -3.54
CA ASP A 171 6.30 19.37 -3.44
C ASP A 171 6.22 20.83 -3.94
N THR A 172 5.21 21.18 -4.73
CA THR A 172 4.99 22.56 -5.19
C THR A 172 4.03 23.36 -4.32
N TRP A 173 3.51 22.76 -3.24
CA TRP A 173 2.50 23.40 -2.40
C TRP A 173 3.15 24.34 -1.38
N ALA A 174 2.45 25.44 -1.07
CA ALA A 174 2.85 26.39 -0.04
C ALA A 174 1.68 26.69 0.88
N GLU A 175 1.97 26.95 2.16
CA GLU A 175 0.95 27.26 3.18
C GLU A 175 0.08 28.48 2.79
N ALA A 176 0.70 29.49 2.17
CA ALA A 176 -0.02 30.66 1.63
C ALA A 176 -1.04 30.32 0.52
N GLY A 177 -0.92 29.14 -0.09
CA GLY A 177 -1.85 28.62 -1.09
C GLY A 177 -3.13 28.01 -0.51
N ILE A 178 -3.23 27.83 0.81
CA ILE A 178 -4.42 27.27 1.46
C ILE A 178 -5.63 28.22 1.29
N GLY A 179 -6.72 27.68 0.75
CA GLY A 179 -7.94 28.41 0.39
C GLY A 179 -8.01 28.87 -1.07
N SER A 180 -6.92 28.75 -1.83
CA SER A 180 -6.86 29.13 -3.25
C SER A 180 -7.65 28.19 -4.17
N GLY A 181 -7.87 26.94 -3.76
CA GLY A 181 -8.45 25.90 -4.60
C GLY A 181 -7.45 25.18 -5.50
N THR A 182 -6.15 25.45 -5.35
CA THR A 182 -5.08 24.77 -6.10
C THR A 182 -4.85 23.37 -5.54
N ILE A 183 -4.61 23.24 -4.24
CA ILE A 183 -4.37 21.96 -3.54
C ILE A 183 -5.55 21.01 -3.77
N LEU A 184 -6.76 21.53 -3.58
CA LEU A 184 -7.99 20.75 -3.76
C LEU A 184 -8.10 20.20 -5.18
N ARG A 185 -7.72 20.98 -6.19
CA ARG A 185 -7.78 20.56 -7.60
C ARG A 185 -6.77 19.47 -7.91
N HIS A 186 -5.53 19.63 -7.47
CA HIS A 186 -4.51 18.59 -7.60
C HIS A 186 -4.95 17.26 -6.97
N VAL A 187 -5.59 17.32 -5.80
CA VAL A 187 -6.13 16.11 -5.14
C VAL A 187 -7.28 15.49 -5.92
N ILE A 188 -8.22 16.29 -6.43
CA ILE A 188 -9.33 15.79 -7.26
C ILE A 188 -8.79 15.14 -8.54
N ASP A 189 -7.84 15.78 -9.22
CA ASP A 189 -7.23 15.27 -10.44
C ASP A 189 -6.45 13.97 -10.18
N ALA A 190 -5.80 13.85 -9.02
CA ALA A 190 -5.14 12.63 -8.59
C ALA A 190 -6.13 11.50 -8.24
N ILE A 191 -7.37 11.82 -7.84
CA ILE A 191 -8.43 10.84 -7.62
C ILE A 191 -9.06 10.41 -8.95
N GLU A 192 -9.43 11.37 -9.81
CA GLU A 192 -10.16 11.16 -11.07
C GLU A 192 -9.25 10.73 -12.24
N ILE A 193 -8.36 9.77 -11.98
CA ILE A 193 -7.45 9.25 -13.01
C ILE A 193 -8.19 8.31 -13.95
N GLN A 194 -8.30 8.72 -15.21
CA GLN A 194 -8.66 7.87 -16.35
C GLN A 194 -7.72 8.13 -17.52
N ASN A 195 -6.69 7.29 -17.65
CA ASN A 195 -5.69 7.40 -18.70
C ASN A 195 -5.70 6.15 -19.61
N ASN A 196 -6.58 6.17 -20.61
CA ASN A 196 -6.70 5.10 -21.60
C ASN A 196 -5.37 4.82 -22.33
N ARG A 197 -4.51 5.84 -22.51
CA ARG A 197 -3.22 5.71 -23.20
C ARG A 197 -2.18 4.94 -22.41
N ARG A 198 -2.31 4.90 -21.08
CA ARG A 198 -1.48 4.13 -20.14
C ARG A 198 -2.20 2.89 -19.61
N ASN A 199 -3.43 2.64 -20.08
CA ASN A 199 -4.36 1.66 -19.53
C ASN A 199 -4.45 1.74 -17.99
N LEU A 200 -4.54 2.97 -17.47
CA LEU A 200 -4.45 3.25 -16.04
C LEU A 200 -5.68 4.03 -15.60
N THR A 201 -6.49 3.41 -14.75
CA THR A 201 -7.71 4.00 -14.17
C THR A 201 -7.65 3.82 -12.66
N ASN A 202 -8.01 4.86 -11.90
CA ASN A 202 -8.15 4.71 -10.46
C ASN A 202 -9.41 3.91 -10.13
N ASN A 203 -9.24 2.65 -9.75
CA ASN A 203 -10.31 1.75 -9.29
C ASN A 203 -10.30 1.58 -7.76
N LEU A 204 -9.39 2.24 -7.04
CA LEU A 204 -9.28 2.15 -5.59
C LEU A 204 -10.32 3.03 -4.89
N VAL A 205 -10.83 4.05 -5.58
CA VAL A 205 -11.83 4.99 -5.09
C VAL A 205 -12.98 5.07 -6.08
N PHE A 206 -14.22 5.07 -5.61
CA PHE A 206 -15.39 5.25 -6.47
C PHE A 206 -15.61 6.73 -6.77
N TRP A 207 -15.09 7.22 -7.89
CA TRP A 207 -15.13 8.64 -8.28
C TRP A 207 -16.05 8.94 -9.47
N GLN A 208 -16.43 7.92 -10.24
CA GLN A 208 -17.23 8.11 -11.46
C GLN A 208 -18.69 8.42 -11.12
N SER A 209 -19.33 9.26 -11.94
CA SER A 209 -20.72 9.71 -11.73
C SER A 209 -21.81 8.69 -12.02
N ARG A 210 -21.49 7.38 -12.11
CA ARG A 210 -22.42 6.34 -12.60
C ARG A 210 -23.71 6.23 -11.80
N TYR A 211 -23.63 6.49 -10.48
CA TYR A 211 -24.76 6.43 -9.56
C TYR A 211 -25.13 7.81 -9.01
N GLY A 212 -24.75 8.90 -9.69
CA GLY A 212 -24.99 10.27 -9.25
C GLY A 212 -23.89 10.87 -8.38
N HIS A 213 -23.94 12.18 -8.21
CA HIS A 213 -22.88 12.98 -7.60
C HIS A 213 -22.57 12.58 -6.15
N ALA A 214 -23.59 12.42 -5.31
CA ALA A 214 -23.46 12.08 -3.89
C ALA A 214 -22.84 10.70 -3.63
N ASN A 215 -22.85 9.81 -4.62
CA ASN A 215 -22.26 8.47 -4.49
C ASN A 215 -20.76 8.46 -4.75
N ARG A 216 -20.17 9.53 -5.31
CA ARG A 216 -18.73 9.66 -5.44
C ARG A 216 -18.10 9.76 -4.05
N ASN A 217 -17.06 8.98 -3.78
CA ASN A 217 -16.41 9.00 -2.47
C ASN A 217 -15.83 10.39 -2.13
N HIS A 218 -15.39 11.15 -3.13
CA HIS A 218 -14.84 12.50 -2.97
C HIS A 218 -15.82 13.64 -3.32
N HIS A 219 -17.14 13.40 -3.31
CA HIS A 219 -18.13 14.45 -3.65
C HIS A 219 -17.96 15.73 -2.83
N VAL A 220 -17.64 15.63 -1.54
CA VAL A 220 -17.36 16.78 -0.67
C VAL A 220 -16.20 17.63 -1.20
N PHE A 221 -15.18 17.02 -1.82
CA PHE A 221 -14.06 17.75 -2.41
C PHE A 221 -14.51 18.54 -3.65
N ILE A 222 -15.42 17.98 -4.45
CA ILE A 222 -15.99 18.66 -5.60
C ILE A 222 -16.85 19.85 -5.13
N GLU A 223 -17.71 19.65 -4.12
CA GLU A 223 -18.55 20.71 -3.54
C GLU A 223 -17.70 21.83 -2.93
N ALA A 224 -16.58 21.48 -2.28
CA ALA A 224 -15.65 22.44 -1.71
C ALA A 224 -15.04 23.40 -2.73
N GLN A 225 -15.02 23.08 -4.03
CA GLN A 225 -14.54 24.03 -5.05
C GLN A 225 -15.35 25.34 -5.04
N THR A 226 -16.65 25.27 -4.75
CA THR A 226 -17.57 26.41 -4.76
C THR A 226 -17.89 26.97 -3.38
N ILE A 227 -17.42 26.32 -2.29
CA ILE A 227 -17.71 26.71 -0.90
C ILE A 227 -16.40 27.17 -0.22
N PRO A 228 -16.10 28.48 -0.13
CA PRO A 228 -14.78 28.98 0.29
C PRO A 228 -14.33 28.53 1.69
N LYS A 229 -15.26 28.48 2.66
CA LYS A 229 -14.94 28.03 4.03
C LYS A 229 -14.54 26.55 4.04
N LEU A 230 -15.32 25.71 3.38
CA LEU A 230 -15.06 24.28 3.25
C LEU A 230 -13.78 24.01 2.46
N ARG A 231 -13.54 24.77 1.38
CA ARG A 231 -12.31 24.72 0.60
C ARG A 231 -11.07 24.95 1.47
N LYS A 232 -11.08 26.05 2.22
CA LYS A 232 -9.96 26.41 3.08
C LYS A 232 -9.67 25.33 4.11
N GLU A 233 -10.72 24.77 4.71
CA GLU A 233 -10.59 23.73 5.72
C GLU A 233 -10.03 22.43 5.15
N ILE A 234 -10.56 21.96 4.02
CA ILE A 234 -10.06 20.75 3.35
C ILE A 234 -8.62 20.95 2.87
N GLU A 235 -8.30 22.09 2.26
CA GLU A 235 -6.93 22.37 1.82
C GLU A 235 -5.96 22.46 3.00
N ARG A 236 -6.37 22.96 4.16
CA ARG A 236 -5.55 22.93 5.39
C ARG A 236 -5.21 21.49 5.77
N LEU A 237 -6.21 20.62 5.87
CA LEU A 237 -6.02 19.22 6.25
C LEU A 237 -5.14 18.46 5.25
N LEU A 238 -5.39 18.64 3.95
CA LEU A 238 -4.58 18.02 2.89
C LEU A 238 -3.13 18.55 2.91
N TYR A 239 -2.94 19.85 3.13
CA TYR A 239 -1.60 20.42 3.26
C TYR A 239 -0.85 19.81 4.45
N VAL A 240 -1.50 19.68 5.62
CA VAL A 240 -0.87 19.07 6.80
C VAL A 240 -0.56 17.59 6.55
N LEU A 241 -1.44 16.84 5.88
CA LEU A 241 -1.24 15.43 5.55
C LEU A 241 0.01 15.20 4.67
N TYR A 242 0.20 16.00 3.62
CA TYR A 242 1.26 15.78 2.63
C TYR A 242 2.53 16.60 2.87
N VAL A 243 2.44 17.76 3.53
CA VAL A 243 3.55 18.72 3.68
C VAL A 243 3.78 19.09 5.15
N GLY A 244 2.74 19.44 5.89
CA GLY A 244 2.86 20.07 7.21
C GLY A 244 3.29 19.15 8.37
N GLY A 245 3.12 17.83 8.25
CA GLY A 245 3.62 16.86 9.23
C GLY A 245 2.84 16.80 10.56
N GLY A 246 1.51 16.78 10.49
CA GLY A 246 0.64 16.63 11.67
C GLY A 246 0.42 15.19 12.12
N ASP A 247 -0.32 15.01 13.23
CA ASP A 247 -0.70 13.69 13.73
C ASP A 247 -1.62 12.97 12.74
N GLU A 248 -1.19 11.78 12.33
CA GLU A 248 -1.86 11.02 11.29
C GLU A 248 -3.23 10.51 11.73
N GLY A 249 -3.44 10.22 13.02
CA GLY A 249 -4.72 9.77 13.52
C GLY A 249 -5.72 10.91 13.63
N GLU A 250 -5.33 12.04 14.21
CA GLU A 250 -6.16 13.23 14.31
C GLU A 250 -6.61 13.72 12.92
N LEU A 251 -5.68 13.79 11.97
CA LEU A 251 -6.00 14.17 10.58
C LEU A 251 -6.97 13.20 9.91
N PHE A 252 -6.84 11.90 10.18
CA PHE A 252 -7.73 10.89 9.63
C PHE A 252 -9.15 11.10 10.15
N GLU A 253 -9.30 11.36 11.45
CA GLU A 253 -10.61 11.59 12.08
C GLU A 253 -11.26 12.90 11.61
N GLU A 254 -10.48 13.97 11.47
CA GLU A 254 -10.96 15.25 10.92
C GLU A 254 -11.44 15.09 9.47
N LEU A 255 -10.65 14.43 8.62
CA LEU A 255 -11.02 14.15 7.23
C LEU A 255 -12.22 13.18 7.14
N SER A 256 -12.30 12.19 8.02
CA SER A 256 -13.43 11.26 8.12
C SER A 256 -14.72 12.01 8.43
N THR A 257 -14.67 12.92 9.41
CA THR A 257 -15.81 13.75 9.78
C THR A 257 -16.29 14.61 8.62
N ILE A 258 -15.37 15.31 7.92
CA ILE A 258 -15.72 16.21 6.82
C ILE A 258 -16.25 15.45 5.60
N THR A 259 -15.69 14.27 5.28
CA THR A 259 -16.08 13.49 4.10
C THR A 259 -17.28 12.58 4.33
N GLY A 260 -17.74 12.43 5.57
CA GLY A 260 -18.83 11.53 5.94
C GLY A 260 -18.41 10.06 5.97
N GLY A 261 -17.22 9.77 6.49
CA GLY A 261 -16.72 8.41 6.75
C GLY A 261 -16.44 7.61 5.47
N LYS A 262 -15.85 8.25 4.45
CA LYS A 262 -15.57 7.61 3.15
C LYS A 262 -14.27 6.82 3.21
N TYR A 263 -14.33 5.64 3.81
CA TYR A 263 -13.15 4.81 4.09
C TYR A 263 -12.21 4.58 2.88
N PRO A 264 -12.71 4.21 1.68
CA PRO A 264 -11.83 4.03 0.51
C PRO A 264 -11.12 5.32 0.10
N LEU A 265 -11.76 6.50 0.27
CA LEU A 265 -11.13 7.78 0.00
C LEU A 265 -10.00 8.05 0.98
N LEU A 266 -10.24 7.91 2.29
CA LEU A 266 -9.23 8.20 3.31
C LEU A 266 -8.02 7.27 3.19
N ALA A 267 -8.26 5.96 3.06
CA ALA A 267 -7.19 4.98 2.86
C ALA A 267 -6.39 5.25 1.58
N TYR A 268 -7.05 5.72 0.51
CA TYR A 268 -6.35 6.13 -0.72
C TYR A 268 -5.45 7.35 -0.51
N LEU A 269 -5.91 8.38 0.22
CA LEU A 269 -5.09 9.57 0.52
C LEU A 269 -3.83 9.19 1.33
N TYR A 270 -3.96 8.29 2.30
CA TYR A 270 -2.82 7.80 3.09
C TYR A 270 -1.91 6.89 2.25
N PHE A 271 -2.47 6.06 1.38
CA PHE A 271 -1.69 5.29 0.41
C PHE A 271 -0.87 6.20 -0.52
N LEU A 272 -1.41 7.35 -0.95
CA LEU A 272 -0.63 8.35 -1.70
C LEU A 272 0.50 8.91 -0.84
N LYS A 273 0.24 9.24 0.44
CA LYS A 273 1.25 9.77 1.38
C LYS A 273 2.45 8.82 1.49
N ASP A 274 2.23 7.55 1.84
CA ASP A 274 3.31 6.58 2.02
C ASP A 274 2.82 5.15 1.80
N MET A 275 3.23 4.53 0.69
CA MET A 275 2.84 3.16 0.32
C MET A 275 3.49 2.08 1.17
N ASP A 276 4.60 2.38 1.84
CA ASP A 276 5.28 1.41 2.70
C ASP A 276 4.62 1.31 4.09
N ARG A 277 3.83 2.32 4.46
CA ARG A 277 3.09 2.41 5.72
C ARG A 277 1.58 2.25 5.57
N PHE A 278 1.02 2.63 4.43
CA PHE A 278 -0.43 2.68 4.19
C PHE A 278 -0.84 1.94 2.92
N THR A 279 -2.04 1.37 2.93
CA THR A 279 -2.63 0.67 1.77
C THR A 279 -4.06 1.11 1.55
N PRO A 280 -4.59 1.06 0.31
CA PRO A 280 -6.00 1.29 0.06
C PRO A 280 -6.86 0.25 0.81
N ILE A 281 -8.17 0.51 0.93
CA ILE A 281 -9.10 -0.47 1.51
C ILE A 281 -10.45 -0.41 0.81
N GLN A 282 -11.01 -1.59 0.57
CA GLN A 282 -12.36 -1.81 0.04
C GLN A 282 -13.08 -2.78 0.99
N PRO A 283 -13.99 -2.27 1.85
CA PRO A 283 -14.42 -3.00 3.04
C PRO A 283 -14.98 -4.42 2.82
N THR A 284 -15.75 -4.64 1.76
CA THR A 284 -16.47 -5.92 1.56
C THR A 284 -15.56 -7.10 1.23
N GLY A 285 -14.45 -6.86 0.53
CA GLY A 285 -13.50 -7.92 0.17
C GLY A 285 -12.70 -8.40 1.38
N PHE A 286 -12.15 -7.48 2.16
CA PHE A 286 -11.33 -7.82 3.32
C PHE A 286 -12.13 -8.50 4.43
N ASP A 287 -13.34 -8.03 4.71
CA ASP A 287 -14.20 -8.63 5.75
C ASP A 287 -14.54 -10.10 5.44
N ARG A 288 -14.70 -10.46 4.16
CA ARG A 288 -14.91 -11.85 3.74
C ARG A 288 -13.69 -12.71 4.05
N LEU A 289 -12.51 -12.23 3.66
CA LEU A 289 -11.28 -12.98 3.86
C LEU A 289 -10.93 -13.15 5.33
N PHE A 290 -11.01 -12.07 6.12
CA PHE A 290 -10.68 -12.14 7.54
C PHE A 290 -11.60 -13.11 8.28
N ARG A 291 -12.88 -13.19 7.89
CA ARG A 291 -13.78 -14.22 8.40
C ARG A 291 -13.32 -15.63 8.07
N GLU A 292 -12.88 -15.87 6.82
CA GLU A 292 -12.32 -17.16 6.40
C GLU A 292 -11.05 -17.52 7.18
N MET A 293 -10.23 -16.52 7.49
CA MET A 293 -9.02 -16.68 8.32
C MET A 293 -9.32 -16.86 9.82
N GLY A 294 -10.59 -16.79 10.24
CA GLY A 294 -10.97 -16.79 11.65
C GLY A 294 -10.62 -15.50 12.40
N ILE A 295 -10.23 -14.44 11.68
CA ILE A 295 -9.96 -13.12 12.24
C ILE A 295 -11.29 -12.39 12.46
N ASN A 296 -11.56 -12.02 13.71
CA ASN A 296 -12.74 -11.23 14.07
C ASN A 296 -12.48 -9.74 13.87
N PHE A 297 -12.45 -9.29 12.61
CA PHE A 297 -12.25 -7.90 12.22
C PHE A 297 -13.23 -7.50 11.13
N SER A 298 -13.70 -6.24 11.17
CA SER A 298 -14.66 -5.70 10.21
C SER A 298 -14.32 -4.25 9.89
N THR A 299 -14.37 -3.93 8.61
CA THR A 299 -14.10 -2.61 8.04
C THR A 299 -15.40 -1.93 7.60
N LEU A 300 -16.48 -2.70 7.42
CA LEU A 300 -17.78 -2.18 7.00
C LEU A 300 -18.37 -1.22 8.04
N ARG A 301 -18.54 0.05 7.63
CA ARG A 301 -19.08 1.15 8.47
C ARG A 301 -18.22 1.46 9.71
N GLN A 302 -16.95 1.08 9.72
CA GLN A 302 -16.00 1.33 10.81
C GLN A 302 -14.89 2.29 10.37
N CYS A 303 -15.25 3.41 9.72
CA CYS A 303 -14.28 4.36 9.20
C CYS A 303 -13.70 5.24 10.31
N SER A 304 -12.63 4.76 10.96
CA SER A 304 -11.86 5.47 12.00
C SER A 304 -10.37 5.16 11.87
N TRP A 305 -9.52 5.97 12.50
CA TRP A 305 -8.09 5.75 12.56
C TRP A 305 -7.75 4.45 13.28
N GLU A 306 -8.42 4.16 14.39
CA GLU A 306 -8.22 2.94 15.17
C GLU A 306 -8.48 1.69 14.31
N ASN A 307 -9.60 1.67 13.57
CA ASN A 307 -9.92 0.55 12.69
C ASN A 307 -8.91 0.44 11.53
N TYR A 308 -8.50 1.56 10.94
CA TYR A 308 -7.54 1.56 9.83
C TYR A 308 -6.16 1.10 10.27
N SER A 309 -5.70 1.56 11.43
CA SER A 309 -4.43 1.11 12.02
C SER A 309 -4.46 -0.38 12.33
N THR A 310 -5.55 -0.87 12.91
CA THR A 310 -5.74 -2.31 13.16
C THR A 310 -5.68 -3.13 11.86
N PHE A 311 -6.31 -2.63 10.78
CA PHE A 311 -6.23 -3.25 9.46
C PHE A 311 -4.78 -3.32 8.94
N LEU A 312 -4.02 -2.24 9.05
CA LEU A 312 -2.61 -2.20 8.65
C LEU A 312 -1.75 -3.15 9.49
N ASP A 313 -2.01 -3.26 10.79
CA ASP A 313 -1.31 -4.17 11.70
C ASP A 313 -1.57 -5.63 11.36
N LEU A 314 -2.80 -5.98 10.97
CA LEU A 314 -3.12 -7.32 10.45
C LEU A 314 -2.32 -7.63 9.18
N LEU A 315 -2.23 -6.69 8.24
CA LEU A 315 -1.39 -6.87 7.05
C LEU A 315 0.09 -7.01 7.39
N GLN A 316 0.60 -6.23 8.35
CA GLN A 316 1.97 -6.34 8.83
C GLN A 316 2.28 -7.73 9.42
N GLN A 317 1.35 -8.32 10.17
CA GLN A 317 1.47 -9.67 10.71
C GLN A 317 1.44 -10.75 9.63
N ILE A 318 0.70 -10.53 8.53
CA ILE A 318 0.59 -11.47 7.42
C ILE A 318 1.85 -11.47 6.53
N ARG A 319 2.54 -10.34 6.37
CA ARG A 319 3.75 -10.20 5.53
C ARG A 319 4.81 -11.29 5.74
N PRO A 320 5.31 -11.55 6.97
CA PRO A 320 6.33 -12.58 7.18
C PRO A 320 5.81 -13.99 6.89
N LEU A 321 4.52 -14.26 7.12
CA LEU A 321 3.91 -15.56 6.86
C LEU A 321 3.84 -15.85 5.34
N ILE A 322 3.43 -14.85 4.55
CA ILE A 322 3.49 -14.96 3.07
C ILE A 322 4.93 -15.18 2.62
N ALA A 323 5.88 -14.41 3.15
CA ALA A 323 7.29 -14.50 2.76
C ALA A 323 7.84 -15.91 2.99
N GLN A 324 7.53 -16.50 4.16
CA GLN A 324 7.92 -17.86 4.51
C GLN A 324 7.31 -18.90 3.57
N GLU A 325 5.98 -18.90 3.40
CA GLU A 325 5.28 -19.90 2.60
C GLU A 325 5.60 -19.81 1.10
N ALA A 326 5.83 -18.58 0.58
CA ALA A 326 6.18 -18.35 -0.82
C ALA A 326 7.70 -18.44 -1.10
N GLY A 327 8.54 -18.62 -0.08
CA GLY A 327 10.00 -18.60 -0.25
C GLY A 327 10.57 -17.25 -0.70
N LEU A 328 9.90 -16.14 -0.36
CA LEU A 328 10.32 -14.78 -0.71
C LEU A 328 11.19 -14.17 0.38
N LYS A 329 12.19 -13.37 0.00
CA LYS A 329 13.06 -12.66 0.96
C LYS A 329 12.29 -11.67 1.84
N SER A 330 11.30 -11.01 1.25
CA SER A 330 10.47 -10.01 1.91
C SER A 330 9.20 -9.77 1.10
N VAL A 331 8.15 -9.30 1.78
CA VAL A 331 6.89 -8.91 1.16
C VAL A 331 6.60 -7.45 1.54
N ARG A 332 6.27 -6.59 0.57
CA ARG A 332 5.88 -5.19 0.85
C ARG A 332 4.48 -5.15 1.45
N LEU A 333 4.14 -4.07 2.15
CA LEU A 333 2.81 -3.93 2.74
C LEU A 333 1.70 -3.99 1.66
N ILE A 334 1.92 -3.32 0.53
CA ILE A 334 1.01 -3.35 -0.62
C ILE A 334 0.87 -4.75 -1.26
N ASP A 335 1.90 -5.59 -1.17
CA ASP A 335 1.86 -6.96 -1.66
C ASP A 335 1.03 -7.85 -0.72
N ALA A 336 1.17 -7.67 0.60
CA ALA A 336 0.29 -8.35 1.57
C ALA A 336 -1.18 -7.95 1.41
N HIS A 337 -1.45 -6.66 1.18
CA HIS A 337 -2.79 -6.21 0.78
C HIS A 337 -3.26 -6.95 -0.49
N SER A 338 -2.40 -7.02 -1.52
CA SER A 338 -2.74 -7.62 -2.82
C SER A 338 -3.00 -9.12 -2.71
N PHE A 339 -2.22 -9.84 -1.90
CA PHE A 339 -2.49 -11.24 -1.54
C PHE A 339 -3.90 -11.40 -0.96
N CYS A 340 -4.24 -10.60 0.06
CA CYS A 340 -5.55 -10.66 0.68
C CYS A 340 -6.69 -10.35 -0.32
N TRP A 341 -6.50 -9.34 -1.17
CA TRP A 341 -7.49 -8.98 -2.19
C TRP A 341 -7.70 -10.09 -3.22
N ILE A 342 -6.61 -10.64 -3.79
CA ILE A 342 -6.65 -11.76 -4.73
C ILE A 342 -7.35 -12.94 -4.08
N PHE A 343 -6.98 -13.29 -2.85
CA PHE A 343 -7.55 -14.45 -2.16
C PHE A 343 -9.06 -14.27 -1.92
N SER A 344 -9.49 -13.11 -1.42
CA SER A 344 -10.91 -12.80 -1.24
C SER A 344 -11.71 -12.87 -2.55
N THR A 345 -11.10 -12.39 -3.64
CA THR A 345 -11.71 -12.40 -4.98
C THR A 345 -11.86 -13.83 -5.48
N LEU A 346 -10.82 -14.66 -5.34
CA LEU A 346 -10.86 -16.06 -5.75
C LEU A 346 -11.89 -16.88 -4.96
N ILE A 347 -12.02 -16.65 -3.64
CA ILE A 347 -13.07 -17.26 -2.81
C ILE A 347 -14.46 -16.86 -3.32
N ALA A 348 -14.63 -15.60 -3.72
CA ALA A 348 -15.88 -15.11 -4.33
C ALA A 348 -16.22 -15.88 -5.60
N MET A 349 -15.26 -15.94 -6.53
CA MET A 349 -15.43 -16.57 -7.84
C MET A 349 -15.69 -18.05 -7.70
N GLU A 350 -15.04 -18.73 -6.74
CA GLU A 350 -15.33 -20.13 -6.45
C GLU A 350 -16.78 -20.32 -5.97
N ALA A 351 -17.24 -19.50 -5.02
CA ALA A 351 -18.61 -19.57 -4.50
C ALA A 351 -19.67 -19.28 -5.59
N GLU A 352 -19.31 -18.44 -6.57
CA GLU A 352 -20.16 -18.07 -7.71
C GLU A 352 -20.07 -19.08 -8.88
N GLY A 353 -19.13 -20.03 -8.84
CA GLY A 353 -18.90 -21.01 -9.92
C GLY A 353 -18.07 -20.48 -11.09
N ASP A 354 -17.46 -19.31 -10.96
CA ASP A 354 -16.73 -18.57 -12.01
C ASP A 354 -15.19 -18.72 -11.91
N LEU A 355 -14.70 -19.59 -11.03
CA LEU A 355 -13.26 -19.75 -10.78
C LEU A 355 -12.48 -20.19 -12.03
N THR A 356 -12.98 -21.21 -12.73
CA THR A 356 -12.33 -21.75 -13.93
C THR A 356 -12.65 -20.87 -15.15
N PRO A 357 -11.64 -20.30 -15.83
CA PRO A 357 -11.87 -19.49 -17.02
C PRO A 357 -12.53 -20.29 -18.15
N ALA A 358 -13.44 -19.66 -18.89
CA ALA A 358 -13.99 -20.25 -20.11
C ALA A 358 -12.88 -20.52 -21.15
N ALA A 359 -13.07 -21.57 -21.96
CA ALA A 359 -12.14 -21.92 -23.03
C ALA A 359 -11.92 -20.73 -23.98
N GLY A 360 -10.65 -20.33 -24.18
CA GLY A 360 -10.27 -19.20 -25.03
C GLY A 360 -10.20 -17.83 -24.34
N SER A 361 -10.42 -17.76 -23.03
CA SER A 361 -10.15 -16.55 -22.24
C SER A 361 -8.64 -16.26 -22.13
N LYS A 362 -8.29 -15.00 -21.81
CA LYS A 362 -6.88 -14.62 -21.60
C LYS A 362 -6.33 -15.40 -20.41
N ASP A 363 -5.14 -15.97 -20.60
CA ASP A 363 -4.41 -16.65 -19.54
C ASP A 363 -3.82 -15.63 -18.56
N ASP A 364 -4.59 -15.35 -17.50
CA ASP A 364 -4.19 -14.44 -16.43
C ASP A 364 -2.95 -14.93 -15.65
N GLY A 365 -2.59 -16.22 -15.79
CA GLY A 365 -1.45 -16.84 -15.14
C GLY A 365 -0.18 -16.93 -15.96
N ARG A 366 -0.21 -16.47 -17.24
CA ARG A 366 0.94 -16.61 -18.14
C ARG A 366 2.15 -15.87 -17.58
N VAL A 367 3.11 -16.64 -17.09
CA VAL A 367 4.45 -16.13 -16.74
C VAL A 367 5.26 -16.06 -18.02
N LEU A 368 5.61 -14.85 -18.45
CA LEU A 368 6.48 -14.65 -19.60
C LEU A 368 7.90 -15.11 -19.25
N ALA A 369 8.53 -15.92 -20.10
CA ALA A 369 9.94 -16.27 -19.93
C ALA A 369 10.83 -15.01 -20.03
N ALA A 370 12.06 -15.03 -19.51
CA ALA A 370 12.96 -13.87 -19.52
C ALA A 370 13.12 -13.26 -20.94
N LEU A 371 13.23 -14.12 -21.96
CA LEU A 371 13.24 -13.71 -23.37
C LEU A 371 11.97 -12.96 -23.78
N GLU A 372 10.79 -13.47 -23.41
CA GLU A 372 9.51 -12.83 -23.74
C GLU A 372 9.36 -11.50 -22.99
N LYS A 373 9.79 -11.42 -21.72
CA LYS A 373 9.84 -10.16 -20.95
C LYS A 373 10.70 -9.12 -21.68
N SER A 374 11.89 -9.51 -22.15
CA SER A 374 12.78 -8.63 -22.94
C SER A 374 12.15 -8.20 -24.26
N ILE A 375 11.49 -9.12 -24.98
CA ILE A 375 10.78 -8.81 -26.24
C ILE A 375 9.68 -7.76 -25.99
N VAL A 376 8.90 -7.93 -24.93
CA VAL A 376 7.85 -6.97 -24.57
C VAL A 376 8.45 -5.63 -24.18
N ALA A 377 9.51 -5.60 -23.38
CA ALA A 377 10.19 -4.35 -23.01
C ALA A 377 10.73 -3.60 -24.24
N MET A 378 11.38 -4.31 -25.17
CA MET A 378 11.84 -3.74 -26.44
C MET A 378 10.67 -3.20 -27.28
N ARG A 379 9.59 -3.97 -27.45
CA ARG A 379 8.39 -3.53 -28.17
C ARG A 379 7.81 -2.26 -27.55
N MET A 380 7.63 -2.22 -26.24
CA MET A 380 7.09 -1.07 -25.51
C MET A 380 7.99 0.16 -25.64
N SER A 381 9.32 -0.01 -25.62
CA SER A 381 10.27 1.07 -25.86
C SER A 381 10.12 1.68 -27.26
N VAL A 382 9.96 0.82 -28.28
CA VAL A 382 9.71 1.26 -29.66
C VAL A 382 8.36 1.98 -29.77
N GLU A 383 7.28 1.38 -29.26
CA GLU A 383 5.94 1.97 -29.27
C GLU A 383 5.91 3.33 -28.59
N ASN A 384 6.59 3.48 -27.44
CA ASN A 384 6.70 4.75 -26.73
C ASN A 384 7.53 5.78 -27.53
N THR A 385 8.66 5.38 -28.09
CA THR A 385 9.48 6.25 -28.93
C THR A 385 8.67 6.79 -30.12
N VAL A 386 7.97 5.92 -30.85
CA VAL A 386 7.12 6.29 -32.00
C VAL A 386 5.99 7.21 -31.57
N LYS A 387 5.30 6.88 -30.47
CA LYS A 387 4.20 7.68 -29.93
C LYS A 387 4.63 9.10 -29.53
N ASN A 388 5.84 9.25 -29.03
CA ASN A 388 6.39 10.54 -28.60
C ASN A 388 7.13 11.28 -29.73
N ALA A 389 7.41 10.62 -30.86
CA ALA A 389 8.01 11.22 -32.04
C ALA A 389 6.97 11.97 -32.90
N ASN A 390 6.28 12.93 -32.30
CA ASN A 390 5.23 13.74 -32.94
C ASN A 390 5.74 15.08 -33.52
N GLY A 391 7.04 15.20 -33.75
CA GLY A 391 7.68 16.41 -34.29
C GLY A 391 7.86 17.55 -33.28
N GLN A 392 7.67 17.30 -31.99
CA GLN A 392 7.90 18.30 -30.93
C GLN A 392 9.37 18.75 -30.86
N LEU A 393 9.56 20.05 -30.64
CA LEU A 393 10.87 20.61 -30.27
C LEU A 393 11.12 20.35 -28.78
N VAL A 394 12.09 19.49 -28.48
CA VAL A 394 12.51 19.19 -27.11
C VAL A 394 13.62 20.18 -26.71
N GLN A 395 13.33 21.08 -25.77
CA GLN A 395 14.37 21.89 -25.12
C GLN A 395 15.15 21.01 -24.14
N ARG A 396 16.44 20.79 -24.42
CA ARG A 396 17.33 20.05 -23.53
C ARG A 396 18.12 21.04 -22.66
N VAL A 397 18.12 20.82 -21.35
CA VAL A 397 19.04 21.52 -20.44
C VAL A 397 20.46 21.05 -20.75
N LEU A 398 21.32 21.97 -21.17
CA LEU A 398 22.74 21.70 -21.37
C LEU A 398 23.44 21.74 -20.01
N LYS A 399 24.14 20.66 -19.65
CA LYS A 399 24.98 20.62 -18.44
C LYS A 399 25.99 21.76 -18.49
N ASN A 400 26.13 22.52 -17.40
CA ASN A 400 27.17 23.55 -17.31
C ASN A 400 28.56 22.88 -17.32
N LYS A 401 29.40 23.26 -18.28
CA LYS A 401 30.75 22.70 -18.48
C LYS A 401 31.76 23.83 -18.43
N GLU A 402 32.39 24.00 -17.28
CA GLU A 402 33.45 24.98 -17.08
C GLU A 402 34.81 24.39 -17.45
N LEU A 403 35.67 25.22 -18.02
CA LEU A 403 37.09 24.95 -18.14
C LEU A 403 37.79 25.61 -16.96
N ARG A 404 38.25 24.82 -15.99
CA ARG A 404 38.86 25.31 -14.75
C ARG A 404 40.39 25.38 -14.83
N MET A 405 40.89 25.75 -16.00
CA MET A 405 42.30 25.96 -16.29
C MET A 405 42.45 26.88 -17.51
N THR A 406 43.62 27.48 -17.69
CA THR A 406 43.92 28.26 -18.91
C THR A 406 44.14 27.35 -20.11
N SER A 407 44.01 27.89 -21.32
CA SER A 407 44.29 27.13 -22.55
C SER A 407 45.73 26.59 -22.60
N GLN A 408 46.71 27.32 -22.08
CA GLN A 408 48.10 26.89 -22.02
C GLN A 408 48.28 25.71 -21.04
N GLN A 409 47.62 25.76 -19.87
CA GLN A 409 47.61 24.66 -18.91
C GLN A 409 46.91 23.43 -19.48
N LEU A 410 45.81 23.62 -20.22
CA LEU A 410 45.11 22.54 -20.90
C LEU A 410 46.00 21.86 -21.96
N GLU A 411 46.69 22.63 -22.79
CA GLU A 411 47.61 22.07 -23.79
C GLU A 411 48.75 21.28 -23.12
N ALA A 412 49.35 21.84 -22.06
CA ALA A 412 50.38 21.15 -21.29
C ALA A 412 49.88 19.84 -20.68
N LEU A 413 48.65 19.85 -20.12
CA LEU A 413 48.02 18.66 -19.57
C LEU A 413 47.74 17.60 -20.64
N ILE A 414 47.23 18.00 -21.82
CA ILE A 414 46.99 17.06 -22.94
C ILE A 414 48.30 16.42 -23.41
N ARG A 415 49.38 17.20 -23.53
CA ARG A 415 50.71 16.67 -23.87
C ARG A 415 51.22 15.69 -22.82
N GLN A 416 51.05 16.01 -21.54
CA GLN A 416 51.41 15.13 -20.44
C GLN A 416 50.62 13.82 -20.49
N LEU A 417 49.29 13.88 -20.70
CA LEU A 417 48.44 12.69 -20.81
C LEU A 417 48.84 11.80 -21.98
N LEU A 418 49.06 12.38 -23.17
CA LEU A 418 49.51 11.63 -24.35
C LEU A 418 50.84 10.90 -24.10
N ALA A 419 51.80 11.58 -23.46
CA ALA A 419 53.09 10.99 -23.10
C ALA A 419 52.94 9.87 -22.06
N GLN A 420 52.15 10.09 -20.99
CA GLN A 420 51.90 9.09 -19.95
C GLN A 420 51.18 7.85 -20.48
N GLN A 421 50.31 8.04 -21.48
CA GLN A 421 49.54 6.97 -22.11
C GLN A 421 50.27 6.29 -23.28
N ASP A 422 51.54 6.65 -23.55
CA ASP A 422 52.29 6.14 -24.71
C ASP A 422 51.53 6.30 -26.05
N ASN A 423 50.88 7.46 -26.23
CA ASN A 423 50.03 7.75 -27.38
C ASN A 423 48.96 6.67 -27.65
N ARG A 424 48.43 6.04 -26.62
CA ARG A 424 47.34 5.06 -26.70
C ARG A 424 46.07 5.58 -26.02
N CYS A 425 44.93 5.07 -26.46
CA CYS A 425 43.64 5.33 -25.83
C CYS A 425 43.63 4.83 -24.38
N ALA A 426 43.26 5.69 -23.42
CA ALA A 426 43.27 5.36 -22.00
C ALA A 426 42.32 4.21 -21.61
N LEU A 427 41.25 3.97 -22.37
CA LEU A 427 40.25 2.95 -22.06
C LEU A 427 40.46 1.64 -22.82
N THR A 428 41.05 1.71 -24.01
CA THR A 428 41.20 0.52 -24.86
C THR A 428 42.63 0.08 -25.08
N GLY A 429 43.63 0.95 -24.90
CA GLY A 429 45.03 0.69 -25.23
C GLY A 429 45.35 0.73 -26.74
N ILE A 430 44.37 1.05 -27.59
CA ILE A 430 44.55 1.16 -29.05
C ILE A 430 45.48 2.36 -29.35
N PRO A 431 46.48 2.21 -30.25
CA PRO A 431 47.31 3.33 -30.69
C PRO A 431 46.48 4.45 -31.29
N LEU A 432 46.72 5.68 -30.83
CA LEU A 432 46.09 6.88 -31.37
C LEU A 432 46.71 7.22 -32.73
N GLN A 433 45.88 7.73 -33.64
CA GLN A 433 46.33 8.35 -34.89
C GLN A 433 46.20 9.86 -34.77
N PHE A 434 47.05 10.64 -35.43
CA PHE A 434 47.07 12.09 -35.21
C PHE A 434 46.51 12.87 -36.39
N GLN A 435 46.07 14.10 -36.12
CA GLN A 435 45.56 14.99 -37.16
C GLN A 435 46.63 15.21 -38.23
N GLY A 436 46.28 14.99 -39.50
CA GLY A 436 47.22 15.01 -40.63
C GLY A 436 48.05 13.74 -40.84
N GLN A 437 48.01 12.77 -39.90
CA GLN A 437 48.69 11.48 -39.98
C GLN A 437 47.75 10.37 -39.45
N HIS A 438 46.61 10.18 -40.12
CA HIS A 438 45.64 9.14 -39.80
C HIS A 438 45.08 8.50 -41.08
N HIS A 439 44.68 7.25 -40.96
CA HIS A 439 43.94 6.48 -41.96
C HIS A 439 42.50 6.22 -41.51
N ASP A 440 42.20 6.33 -40.21
CA ASP A 440 40.85 6.23 -39.66
C ASP A 440 40.59 7.38 -38.68
N LYS A 441 39.58 8.20 -38.98
CA LYS A 441 39.17 9.34 -38.15
C LYS A 441 38.69 8.90 -36.76
N ASN A 442 38.13 7.70 -36.65
CA ASN A 442 37.66 7.17 -35.37
C ASN A 442 38.81 7.01 -34.35
N LEU A 443 40.04 6.82 -34.82
CA LEU A 443 41.23 6.62 -34.00
C LEU A 443 41.95 7.92 -33.64
N LEU A 444 41.41 9.08 -34.04
CA LEU A 444 41.92 10.37 -33.61
C LEU A 444 41.78 10.55 -32.09
N PRO A 445 42.70 11.24 -31.41
CA PRO A 445 42.58 11.56 -30.00
C PRO A 445 41.38 12.47 -29.76
N SER A 446 40.65 12.16 -28.71
CA SER A 446 39.55 12.97 -28.18
C SER A 446 39.71 13.08 -26.67
N LEU A 447 39.44 14.28 -26.14
CA LEU A 447 39.53 14.54 -24.73
C LEU A 447 38.22 14.14 -24.04
N ASP A 448 38.28 13.14 -23.17
CA ASP A 448 37.15 12.62 -22.40
C ASP A 448 37.22 13.07 -20.95
N ARG A 449 36.05 13.28 -20.34
CA ARG A 449 35.91 13.50 -18.91
C ARG A 449 35.60 12.15 -18.26
N LYS A 450 36.44 11.71 -17.33
CA LYS A 450 36.23 10.44 -16.60
C LYS A 450 34.84 10.46 -15.95
N ASP A 451 34.57 11.51 -15.16
CA ASP A 451 33.23 11.83 -14.68
C ASP A 451 32.55 12.85 -15.61
N SER A 452 31.50 12.40 -16.29
CA SER A 452 30.68 13.19 -17.22
C SER A 452 29.83 14.27 -16.55
N ASN A 453 29.63 14.20 -15.24
CA ASN A 453 28.96 15.22 -14.43
C ASN A 453 29.94 16.30 -13.93
N GLY A 454 31.24 16.00 -13.89
CA GLY A 454 32.30 16.96 -13.54
C GLY A 454 32.69 17.92 -14.68
N HIS A 455 33.63 18.82 -14.37
CA HIS A 455 34.11 19.87 -15.28
C HIS A 455 35.41 19.49 -16.00
N TYR A 456 35.89 20.33 -16.92
CA TYR A 456 37.21 20.17 -17.52
C TYR A 456 38.28 20.71 -16.57
N GLU A 457 38.82 19.82 -15.74
CA GLU A 457 39.77 20.15 -14.68
C GLU A 457 40.86 19.07 -14.55
N GLY A 458 41.97 19.44 -13.90
CA GLY A 458 43.06 18.51 -13.65
C GLY A 458 42.58 17.31 -12.84
N GLY A 459 42.93 16.09 -13.28
CA GLY A 459 42.51 14.83 -12.64
C GLY A 459 41.27 14.17 -13.26
N ASN A 460 40.34 14.96 -13.82
CA ASN A 460 39.11 14.45 -14.44
C ASN A 460 39.23 14.18 -15.96
N LEU A 461 40.39 14.43 -16.56
CA LEU A 461 40.60 14.30 -18.01
C LEU A 461 41.45 13.08 -18.38
N GLN A 462 41.16 12.51 -19.55
CA GLN A 462 41.94 11.45 -20.19
C GLN A 462 41.84 11.56 -21.71
N VAL A 463 42.83 11.02 -22.44
CA VAL A 463 42.79 10.99 -23.91
C VAL A 463 42.34 9.61 -24.39
N VAL A 464 41.31 9.56 -25.23
CA VAL A 464 40.74 8.33 -25.78
C VAL A 464 40.60 8.44 -27.30
N CYS A 465 40.37 7.33 -28.00
CA CYS A 465 39.96 7.39 -29.41
C CYS A 465 38.60 8.10 -29.53
N GLN A 466 38.37 8.81 -30.64
CA GLN A 466 37.13 9.53 -30.89
C GLN A 466 35.88 8.63 -30.83
N PHE A 467 35.93 7.42 -31.40
CA PHE A 467 34.79 6.50 -31.33
C PHE A 467 34.53 5.99 -29.90
N ILE A 468 35.58 5.89 -29.08
CA ILE A 468 35.45 5.47 -27.68
C ILE A 468 34.81 6.55 -26.84
N ASN A 469 35.17 7.83 -27.05
CA ASN A 469 34.49 8.95 -26.41
C ASN A 469 32.99 8.97 -26.79
N PHE A 470 32.68 8.69 -28.06
CA PHE A 470 31.31 8.58 -28.54
C PHE A 470 30.54 7.40 -27.90
N TRP A 471 31.16 6.22 -27.80
CA TRP A 471 30.54 5.04 -27.17
C TRP A 471 30.32 5.19 -25.67
N LYS A 472 31.28 5.81 -24.96
CA LYS A 472 31.15 6.07 -23.53
C LYS A 472 30.02 7.05 -23.24
N GLY A 473 29.83 8.06 -24.09
CA GLY A 473 28.75 9.03 -23.92
C GLY A 473 28.81 9.72 -22.55
N ASP A 474 27.75 9.56 -21.75
CA ASP A 474 27.72 10.05 -20.36
C ASP A 474 27.84 8.94 -19.30
N THR A 475 28.09 7.69 -19.71
CA THR A 475 28.32 6.56 -18.81
C THR A 475 29.56 6.78 -17.95
N ASP A 476 29.49 6.27 -16.71
CA ASP A 476 30.61 6.26 -15.78
C ASP A 476 31.82 5.50 -16.36
N ASN A 477 33.02 5.95 -15.99
CA ASN A 477 34.26 5.44 -16.55
C ASN A 477 34.53 3.97 -16.23
N GLU A 478 34.24 3.53 -14.99
CA GLU A 478 34.50 2.15 -14.58
C GLU A 478 33.43 1.20 -15.12
N GLU A 479 32.17 1.64 -15.13
CA GLU A 479 31.10 0.85 -15.75
C GLU A 479 31.34 0.65 -17.25
N PHE A 480 31.80 1.68 -17.95
CA PHE A 480 32.16 1.53 -19.37
C PHE A 480 33.33 0.57 -19.59
N ARG A 481 34.35 0.55 -18.70
CA ARG A 481 35.45 -0.41 -18.76
C ARG A 481 34.97 -1.84 -18.56
N ARG A 482 34.08 -2.07 -17.58
CA ARG A 482 33.44 -3.37 -17.36
C ARG A 482 32.73 -3.86 -18.62
N LEU A 483 31.90 -3.01 -19.23
CA LEU A 483 31.22 -3.34 -20.49
C LEU A 483 32.19 -3.63 -21.66
N LEU A 484 33.32 -2.91 -21.74
CA LEU A 484 34.36 -3.21 -22.72
C LEU A 484 35.02 -4.59 -22.50
N ASN A 485 35.19 -5.02 -21.24
CA ASN A 485 35.74 -6.33 -20.93
C ASN A 485 34.79 -7.45 -21.35
N VAL A 486 33.48 -7.26 -21.22
CA VAL A 486 32.47 -8.17 -21.76
C VAL A 486 32.63 -8.30 -23.29
N VAL A 487 32.77 -7.17 -24.01
CA VAL A 487 33.00 -7.18 -25.48
C VAL A 487 34.29 -7.91 -25.86
N ARG A 488 35.32 -7.86 -25.00
CA ARG A 488 36.62 -8.51 -25.20
C ARG A 488 36.63 -9.99 -24.79
N GLY A 489 35.56 -10.49 -24.17
CA GLY A 489 35.51 -11.85 -23.62
C GLY A 489 36.41 -12.06 -22.41
N LEU A 490 36.68 -11.01 -21.63
CA LEU A 490 37.55 -11.05 -20.44
C LEU A 490 36.76 -11.19 -19.12
N GLU A 491 35.43 -11.18 -19.17
CA GLU A 491 34.52 -11.46 -18.06
C GLU A 491 33.67 -12.69 -18.42
N GLU A 492 33.57 -13.68 -17.52
CA GLU A 492 32.62 -14.79 -17.64
C GLU A 492 31.19 -14.28 -17.37
N GLN A 493 30.22 -14.70 -18.20
CA GLN A 493 28.81 -14.30 -18.11
C GLN A 493 28.06 -14.94 -16.95
#